data_AF-A0A5P0JFU1-F1
#
_entry.id   AF-A0A5P0JFU1-F1
#
_cell.length_a   1.000
_cell.length_b   1.000
_cell.length_c   1.000
_cell.angle_alpha   90.00
_cell.angle_beta   90.00
_cell.angle_gamma   90.00
#
_symmetry.space_group_name_H-M   'P 1'
#
loop_
_entity.id
_entity.type
_entity.pdbx_description
1 polymer ?
#
loop_
_entity_poly.entity_id
_entity_poly.type
_entity_poly.pdbx_seq_one_letter_code
_entity_poly.pdbx_strand_id
1 'polypeptide(L)' 'YQHLWQAITLSKTVPSASVAKAILDELLEANKAYWPELR' A
#
# COMPACT_ATOMS: atom_id res chain seq x y z
N TYR A 1 -6.56 5.95 -1.10
CA TYR A 1 -5.47 5.43 -0.24
C TYR A 1 -5.95 4.28 0.66
N GLN A 2 -7.09 4.45 1.34
CA GLN A 2 -7.57 3.54 2.38
C GLN A 2 -7.85 2.10 1.92
N HIS A 3 -8.49 1.92 0.76
CA HIS A 3 -8.81 0.58 0.24
C HIS A 3 -7.56 -0.24 -0.12
N LEU A 4 -6.53 0.40 -0.71
CA LEU A 4 -5.30 -0.30 -1.06
C LEU A 4 -4.51 -0.69 0.20
N TRP A 5 -4.50 0.19 1.22
CA TRP A 5 -3.90 -0.14 2.51
C TRP A 5 -4.59 -1.33 3.18
N GLN A 6 -5.93 -1.37 3.17
CA GLN A 6 -6.70 -2.51 3.67
C GLN A 6 -6.36 -3.80 2.92
N ALA A 7 -6.23 -3.75 1.59
CA ALA A 7 -5.89 -4.91 0.77
C ALA A 7 -4.48 -5.46 1.11
N ILE A 8 -3.48 -4.59 1.26
CA ILE A 8 -2.12 -4.99 1.62
C ILE A 8 -2.09 -5.55 3.05
N THR A 9 -2.85 -4.95 3.97
CA THR A 9 -2.94 -5.42 5.36
C THR A 9 -3.61 -6.80 5.47
N LEU A 10 -4.55 -7.13 4.58
CA LEU A 10 -5.23 -8.43 4.56
C LEU A 10 -4.37 -9.56 3.93
N SER A 11 -3.23 -9.22 3.33
CA SER A 11 -2.35 -10.18 2.68
C SER A 11 -1.66 -11.08 3.71
N LYS A 12 -1.76 -12.41 3.55
CA LYS A 12 -1.06 -13.39 4.41
C LYS A 12 0.47 -13.28 4.37
N THR A 13 1.01 -12.56 3.39
CA THR A 13 2.46 -12.32 3.24
C THR A 13 2.95 -11.12 4.04
N VAL A 14 2.04 -10.28 4.55
CA VAL A 14 2.38 -9.06 5.27
C VAL A 14 2.12 -9.28 6.77
N PRO A 15 3.14 -9.12 7.63
CA PRO A 15 3.05 -9.53 9.03
C PRO A 15 2.27 -8.56 9.93
N SER A 16 2.06 -7.31 9.51
CA SER A 16 1.32 -6.31 10.31
C SER A 16 0.83 -5.12 9.47
N ALA A 17 -0.16 -4.39 10.00
CA ALA A 17 -0.68 -3.16 9.39
C ALA A 17 0.39 -2.05 9.27
N SER A 18 1.35 -2.02 10.19
CA SER A 18 2.48 -1.08 10.18
C SER A 18 3.41 -1.35 9.00
N VAL A 19 3.74 -2.63 8.76
CA VAL A 19 4.54 -3.04 7.59
C VAL A 19 3.76 -2.84 6.30
N ALA A 20 2.44 -3.09 6.29
CA ALA A 20 1.57 -2.81 5.15
C ALA A 20 1.60 -1.34 4.74
N LYS A 21 1.61 -0.42 5.72
CA LYS A 21 1.69 1.01 5.44
C LYS A 21 3.04 1.41 4.85
N ALA A 22 4.14 0.90 5.40
CA ALA A 22 5.48 1.17 4.88
C ALA A 22 5.62 0.71 3.41
N ILE A 23 5.16 -0.50 3.10
CA ILE A 23 5.14 -1.04 1.73
C ILE A 23 4.26 -0.18 0.82
N LEU A 24 3.08 0.23 1.28
CA LEU A 24 2.19 1.08 0.50
C LEU A 24 2.84 2.42 0.15
N ASP A 25 3.52 3.06 1.10
CA ASP A 25 4.17 4.35 0.89
C ASP A 25 5.35 4.21 -0.11
N GLU A 26 6.13 3.13 -0.03
CA GLU A 26 7.19 2.81 -1.01
C GLU A 26 6.65 2.52 -2.41
N LEU A 27 5.56 1.74 -2.51
CA LEU A 27 4.90 1.46 -3.78
C LEU A 27 4.27 2.71 -4.39
N LEU A 28 3.70 3.59 -3.57
CA LEU A 28 3.19 4.88 -4.01
C LEU A 28 4.30 5.71 -4.63
N GLU A 29 5.46 5.79 -3.98
CA GLU A 29 6.62 6.53 -4.48
C GLU A 29 7.17 5.96 -5.79
N ALA A 30 7.35 4.64 -5.87
CA ALA A 30 7.86 3.98 -7.06
C ALA A 30 6.88 4.07 -8.25
N ASN A 31 5.57 4.12 -7.99
CA ASN A 31 4.53 4.07 -9.02
C ASN A 31 3.84 5.43 -9.27
N LYS A 32 4.37 6.55 -8.78
CA LYS A 32 3.78 7.91 -8.98
C LYS A 32 3.42 8.22 -10.44
N ALA A 33 4.18 7.68 -11.41
CA ALA A 33 3.97 7.91 -12.84
C ALA A 33 3.00 6.90 -13.51
N TYR A 34 2.63 5.83 -12.82
CA TYR A 34 1.86 4.71 -13.39
C TYR A 34 0.50 4.52 -12.71
N TRP A 35 0.39 4.86 -11.43
CA TRP A 35 -0.83 4.69 -10.66
C TRP A 35 -1.68 5.96 -10.66
N PRO A 36 -3.02 5.82 -10.66
CA PRO A 36 -3.92 6.94 -10.45
C PRO A 36 -3.78 7.48 -9.03
N GLU A 37 -4.13 8.76 -8.81
CA GLU A 37 -4.13 9.34 -7.48
C GLU A 37 -5.09 8.60 -6.55
N LEU A 38 -4.54 7.99 -5.50
CA LEU A 38 -5.28 7.21 -4.53
C LEU A 38 -6.02 8.13 -3.54
N ARG A 39 -7.30 8.44 -3.80
CA ARG A 39 -8.21 9.04 -2.80
C ARG A 39 -8.62 8.02 -1.74
#